data_AF-A0A1Q3FPW6-F1
#
_entry.id   AF-A0A1Q3FPW6-F1
#
_cell.length_a   1.000
_cell.length_b   1.000
_cell.length_c   1.000
_cell.angle_alpha   90.00
_cell.angle_beta   90.00
_cell.angle_gamma   90.00
#
_symmetry.space_group_name_H-M   'P 1'
#
loop_
_entity.id
_entity.type
_entity.pdbx_description
1 polymer ?
#
loop_
_entity_poly.entity_id
_entity_poly.type
_entity_poly.pdbx_seq_one_letter_code
_entity_poly.pdbx_strand_id
1 'polypeptide(L)'
;MQTFKLLSVCNMRRNLKIFLILAISWIIIAVYYFEGSYKNRNRALRLREQQILAVTPQLYSSDWQQQQHFSPSTSPKQNAVHNPLLHLPSSRRTWDYFDEVEYIQKGSLHQGEDPYLRNRFNQQASDSLKSNRELPDTRHPMCRKTSWTSYNLPPTSVIITFHNEARSTLLRTIVSVLNRSPEHLIHEIILVDDFSDFPEDGQELAKIHKVKVIRNDKREGLVRSRVKGADVASANVLTFLDSHCECNVNWLEPLLASVREDRTRVVCPVIDVISMDTFQYIGASADLRGGFDWNLVFKWEYLSNAERHERQKDPTTPIRTPMIAGGLFVIDKAYFEKLGKYDTQMDIWGGENLEISFRVWQCHGSLLILPCSRVGHVFRKRHPYTFPGGGSGNIFAKNTRRAAEVWMDDYKQYYYAAVPLAKNIKFGNIDERLQLKEKLQCHNFKWYLDNVYPQLTIPEQQTKGSLRQGPYCIDTLGHLADGIVGLYHCHNSGGNQDWAITKSGQIKHLDLCLTLLNFSVRSRFNTVALKYCDESANQQWHKREGGLIQHSKINVCLDSRYVKEKGITAERCNSALESQHWIFFAK
;
A
#
# COMPACT_ATOMS: atom_id res chain seq x y z
N MET A 1 10.11 69.60 45.59
CA MET A 1 9.71 68.19 45.37
C MET A 1 9.28 67.93 43.90
N GLN A 2 10.07 68.38 42.91
CA GLN A 2 9.72 68.28 41.48
C GLN A 2 10.88 67.83 40.57
N THR A 3 12.10 67.70 41.09
CA THR A 3 13.28 67.24 40.33
C THR A 3 13.53 65.73 40.41
N PHE A 4 12.85 65.00 41.31
CA PHE A 4 12.97 63.52 41.41
C PHE A 4 12.00 62.75 40.49
N LYS A 5 11.02 63.41 39.86
CA LYS A 5 10.02 62.73 38.99
C LYS A 5 10.44 62.61 37.52
N LEU A 6 11.38 63.42 37.01
CA LEU A 6 11.81 63.34 35.61
C LEU A 6 12.88 62.28 35.32
N LEU A 7 13.74 61.96 36.29
CA LEU A 7 14.77 60.91 36.14
C LEU A 7 14.19 59.49 36.17
N SER A 8 13.06 59.29 36.85
CA SER A 8 12.36 57.99 36.91
C SER A 8 11.66 57.64 35.58
N VAL A 9 11.02 58.62 34.93
CA VAL A 9 10.28 58.40 33.67
C VAL A 9 11.20 58.14 32.48
N CYS A 10 12.39 58.76 32.45
CA CYS A 10 13.36 58.57 31.37
C CYS A 10 14.06 57.20 31.44
N ASN A 11 14.40 56.72 32.65
CA ASN A 11 14.93 55.38 32.87
C ASN A 11 13.89 54.28 32.61
N MET A 12 12.62 54.51 32.95
CA MET A 12 11.55 53.55 32.72
C MET A 12 11.25 53.36 31.23
N ARG A 13 11.30 54.42 30.41
CA ARG A 13 11.17 54.32 28.94
C ARG A 13 12.36 53.63 28.27
N ARG A 14 13.57 53.80 28.81
CA ARG A 14 14.78 53.12 28.31
C ARG A 14 14.75 51.63 28.64
N ASN A 15 14.33 51.27 29.84
CA ASN A 15 14.17 49.88 30.27
C ASN A 15 13.02 49.17 29.54
N LEU A 16 11.91 49.86 29.24
CA LEU A 16 10.81 49.30 28.45
C LEU A 16 11.24 48.99 27.01
N LYS A 17 12.07 49.85 26.40
CA LYS A 17 12.65 49.59 25.06
C LYS A 17 13.60 48.39 25.08
N ILE A 18 14.42 48.25 26.12
CA ILE A 18 15.32 47.09 26.28
C ILE A 18 14.52 45.80 26.47
N PHE A 19 13.46 45.81 27.28
CA PHE A 19 12.56 44.67 27.44
C PHE A 19 11.82 44.32 26.14
N LEU A 20 11.40 45.31 25.36
CA LEU A 20 10.75 45.08 24.07
C LEU A 20 11.73 44.44 23.07
N ILE A 21 12.98 44.90 23.03
CA ILE A 21 14.03 44.35 22.16
C ILE A 21 14.41 42.92 22.57
N LEU A 22 14.47 42.65 23.88
CA LEU A 22 14.72 41.31 24.39
C LEU A 22 13.55 40.37 24.12
N ALA A 23 12.31 40.83 24.26
CA ALA A 23 11.11 40.06 23.94
C ALA A 23 11.00 39.77 22.44
N ILE A 24 11.29 40.75 21.57
CA ILE A 24 11.33 40.55 20.11
C ILE A 24 12.45 39.57 19.74
N SER A 25 13.64 39.71 20.34
CA SER A 25 14.73 38.75 20.13
C SER A 25 14.35 37.35 20.59
N TRP A 26 13.66 37.20 21.72
CA TRP A 26 13.18 35.91 22.22
C TRP A 26 12.10 35.30 21.32
N ILE A 27 11.19 36.11 20.78
CA ILE A 27 10.18 35.68 19.81
C ILE A 27 10.87 35.24 18.50
N ILE A 28 11.88 35.96 18.03
CA ILE A 28 12.64 35.58 16.83
C ILE A 28 13.41 34.28 17.06
N ILE A 29 14.04 34.10 18.22
CA ILE A 29 14.73 32.85 18.58
C ILE A 29 13.74 31.69 18.72
N ALA A 30 12.58 31.93 19.34
CA ALA A 30 11.52 30.93 19.44
C ALA A 30 10.96 30.56 18.06
N VAL A 31 10.68 31.54 17.19
CA VAL A 31 10.24 31.31 15.81
C VAL A 31 11.32 30.55 15.05
N TYR A 32 12.59 30.91 15.15
CA TYR A 32 13.69 30.20 14.50
C TYR A 32 13.83 28.75 15.01
N TYR A 33 13.68 28.54 16.33
CA TYR A 33 13.73 27.21 16.95
C TYR A 33 12.52 26.34 16.57
N PHE A 34 11.32 26.93 16.55
CA PHE A 34 10.10 26.24 16.13
C PHE A 34 10.05 26.02 14.61
N GLU A 35 10.58 26.92 13.79
CA GLU A 35 10.71 26.77 12.34
C GLU A 35 11.79 25.74 11.96
N GLY A 36 12.90 25.68 12.72
CA GLY A 36 13.89 24.61 12.65
C GLY A 36 13.33 23.24 13.05
N SER A 37 12.47 23.21 14.07
CA SER A 37 11.73 22.00 14.50
C SER A 37 10.66 21.58 13.47
N TYR A 38 9.98 22.54 12.83
CA TYR A 38 9.01 22.29 11.76
C TYR A 38 9.66 21.79 10.46
N LYS A 39 10.84 22.33 10.10
CA LYS A 39 11.65 21.86 8.96
C LYS A 39 12.19 20.44 9.16
N ASN A 40 12.45 20.02 10.41
CA ASN A 40 12.93 18.68 10.74
C ASN A 40 11.82 17.62 10.88
N ARG A 41 10.58 18.00 11.22
CA ARG A 41 9.46 17.05 11.31
C ARG A 41 8.94 16.54 9.95
N ASN A 42 9.26 17.23 8.84
CA ASN A 42 8.68 16.95 7.53
C ASN A 42 9.70 16.57 6.45
N ARG A 43 10.85 15.99 6.83
CA ARG A 43 11.83 15.47 5.84
C ARG A 43 11.27 14.29 5.04
N ALA A 44 10.36 13.50 5.62
CA ALA A 44 9.66 12.41 4.96
C ALA A 44 8.70 12.87 3.84
N LEU A 45 8.15 14.09 3.92
CA LEU A 45 7.24 14.64 2.91
C LEU A 45 7.96 15.18 1.66
N ARG A 46 9.15 15.75 1.80
CA ARG A 46 9.95 16.22 0.65
C ARG A 46 10.47 15.08 -0.24
N LEU A 47 10.72 13.90 0.35
CA LEU A 47 11.02 12.69 -0.41
C LEU A 47 9.78 12.14 -1.15
N ARG A 48 8.56 12.49 -0.69
CA ARG A 48 7.28 12.09 -1.31
C ARG A 48 6.86 13.02 -2.45
N GLU A 49 7.10 14.33 -2.36
CA GLU A 49 6.80 15.26 -3.47
C GLU A 49 7.64 14.95 -4.72
N GLN A 50 8.90 14.54 -4.55
CA GLN A 50 9.72 14.04 -5.66
C GLN A 50 9.26 12.66 -6.18
N GLN A 51 8.50 11.87 -5.41
CA GLN A 51 7.90 10.62 -5.87
C GLN A 51 6.67 10.81 -6.76
N ILE A 52 5.90 11.89 -6.58
CA ILE A 52 4.68 12.13 -7.38
C ILE A 52 5.02 12.62 -8.79
N LEU A 53 6.08 13.42 -8.95
CA LEU A 53 6.50 13.96 -10.25
C LEU A 53 7.22 12.95 -11.17
N ALA A 54 7.64 11.78 -10.65
CA ALA A 54 8.36 10.77 -11.43
C ALA A 54 7.45 9.66 -12.02
N VAL A 55 6.13 9.76 -11.83
CA VAL A 55 5.15 8.81 -12.38
C VAL A 55 4.21 9.54 -13.34
N THR A 56 4.77 9.99 -14.46
CA THR A 56 4.01 10.32 -15.68
C THR A 56 4.35 9.30 -16.76
N PRO A 57 3.36 8.64 -17.40
CA PRO A 57 3.60 7.61 -18.40
C PRO A 57 3.74 8.25 -19.79
N GLN A 58 4.94 8.73 -20.13
CA GLN A 58 5.27 9.10 -21.51
C GLN A 58 6.71 8.72 -21.81
N LEU A 59 6.90 7.53 -22.39
CA LEU A 59 7.94 7.13 -23.35
C LEU A 59 8.07 5.60 -23.35
N TYR A 60 7.18 4.94 -24.08
CA TYR A 60 7.41 3.58 -24.60
C TYR A 60 6.84 3.52 -26.02
N SER A 61 7.68 3.91 -26.97
CA SER A 61 7.55 3.64 -28.40
C SER A 61 8.97 3.45 -28.92
N SER A 62 9.15 2.45 -29.81
CA SER A 62 10.38 1.97 -30.46
C SER A 62 11.43 1.38 -29.50
N ASP A 63 11.80 0.10 -29.51
CA ASP A 63 12.03 -0.78 -30.65
C ASP A 63 11.66 -2.23 -30.35
N TRP A 64 10.83 -2.80 -31.24
CA TRP A 64 10.69 -4.23 -31.43
C TRP A 64 11.22 -4.55 -32.83
N GLN A 65 12.35 -5.25 -32.90
CA GLN A 65 12.68 -6.23 -33.94
C GLN A 65 14.13 -6.73 -33.74
N GLN A 66 14.30 -7.96 -33.26
CA GLN A 66 15.03 -9.01 -34.00
C GLN A 66 15.17 -10.29 -33.17
N GLN A 67 14.65 -11.37 -33.77
CA GLN A 67 15.22 -12.72 -33.83
C GLN A 67 15.41 -13.54 -32.54
N GLN A 68 15.29 -14.86 -32.53
CA GLN A 68 14.53 -15.85 -33.28
C GLN A 68 14.86 -17.21 -32.61
N HIS A 69 13.88 -18.12 -32.59
CA HIS A 69 14.01 -19.59 -32.48
C HIS A 69 14.58 -20.24 -31.21
N PHE A 70 13.73 -21.01 -30.52
CA PHE A 70 13.93 -22.46 -30.32
C PHE A 70 12.59 -23.16 -30.06
N SER A 71 12.36 -24.26 -30.79
CA SER A 71 11.14 -25.08 -30.80
C SER A 71 11.14 -26.18 -29.72
N PRO A 72 9.98 -26.78 -29.42
CA PRO A 72 9.75 -27.54 -28.19
C PRO A 72 9.83 -29.07 -28.39
N SER A 73 10.33 -29.77 -27.38
CA SER A 73 10.10 -31.20 -27.14
C SER A 73 10.66 -31.50 -25.73
N THR A 74 10.17 -32.36 -24.85
CA THR A 74 9.06 -33.34 -24.80
C THR A 74 8.80 -33.60 -23.29
N SER A 75 7.61 -34.06 -22.93
CA SER A 75 7.32 -34.74 -21.64
C SER A 75 6.73 -36.12 -21.98
N PRO A 76 6.50 -37.08 -21.05
CA PRO A 76 6.72 -37.05 -19.60
C PRO A 76 7.36 -38.34 -19.03
N LYS A 77 7.98 -38.30 -17.84
CA LYS A 77 7.97 -39.46 -16.92
C LYS A 77 7.82 -39.00 -15.47
N GLN A 78 6.75 -39.50 -14.85
CA GLN A 78 6.52 -39.49 -13.42
C GLN A 78 7.66 -40.22 -12.72
N ASN A 79 8.28 -39.57 -11.73
CA ASN A 79 8.99 -40.26 -10.66
C ASN A 79 8.71 -39.48 -9.38
N ALA A 80 8.04 -40.14 -8.44
CA ALA A 80 7.97 -39.71 -7.06
C ALA A 80 9.40 -39.74 -6.50
N VAL A 81 9.92 -38.58 -6.09
CA VAL A 81 11.23 -38.47 -5.45
C VAL A 81 11.04 -37.94 -4.05
N HIS A 82 11.37 -38.79 -3.08
CA HIS A 82 11.53 -38.46 -1.67
C HIS A 82 12.48 -37.26 -1.51
N ASN A 83 12.03 -36.19 -0.84
CA ASN A 83 12.89 -35.11 -0.37
C ASN A 83 13.67 -35.59 0.87
N PRO A 84 15.00 -35.73 0.83
CA PRO A 84 15.77 -35.97 2.04
C PRO A 84 15.88 -34.64 2.80
N LEU A 85 15.28 -34.56 3.97
CA LEU A 85 15.71 -33.62 5.00
C LEU A 85 17.22 -33.82 5.18
N LEU A 86 18.02 -32.79 4.88
CA LEU A 86 19.46 -32.79 5.11
C LEU A 86 19.75 -33.00 6.60
N HIS A 87 19.96 -34.25 7.00
CA HIS A 87 20.52 -34.60 8.30
C HIS A 87 22.03 -34.42 8.27
N LEU A 88 22.51 -33.26 8.73
CA LEU A 88 23.92 -32.99 9.02
C LEU A 88 24.29 -33.45 10.44
N PRO A 89 25.52 -33.96 10.69
CA PRO A 89 25.93 -34.46 11.99
C PRO A 89 26.24 -33.36 13.03
N SER A 90 25.57 -33.48 14.19
CA SER A 90 25.98 -33.27 15.60
C SER A 90 26.84 -32.08 16.10
N SER A 91 26.95 -30.93 15.44
CA SER A 91 27.33 -29.70 16.18
C SER A 91 26.68 -28.42 15.63
N ARG A 92 25.34 -28.35 15.71
CA ARG A 92 24.65 -27.06 15.53
C ARG A 92 25.17 -26.06 16.54
N ARG A 93 25.56 -24.89 16.07
CA ARG A 93 26.14 -23.82 16.89
C ARG A 93 25.07 -22.83 17.30
N THR A 94 25.17 -22.28 18.51
CA THR A 94 24.43 -21.05 18.81
C THR A 94 24.94 -19.94 17.87
N TRP A 95 24.08 -18.96 17.58
CA TRP A 95 24.33 -17.99 16.51
C TRP A 95 25.59 -17.15 16.75
N ASP A 96 25.99 -16.98 18.00
CA ASP A 96 27.18 -16.27 18.47
C ASP A 96 28.51 -16.96 18.10
N TYR A 97 28.48 -18.27 17.76
CA TYR A 97 29.63 -19.01 17.23
C TYR A 97 29.55 -19.27 15.72
N PHE A 98 28.60 -18.62 15.03
CA PHE A 98 28.52 -18.63 13.58
C PHE A 98 29.54 -17.63 13.00
N ASP A 99 30.33 -18.06 12.01
CA ASP A 99 31.30 -17.18 11.36
C ASP A 99 30.59 -16.22 10.39
N GLU A 100 30.06 -15.13 10.93
CA GLU A 100 29.35 -14.12 10.15
C GLU A 100 30.24 -13.45 9.11
N VAL A 101 31.55 -13.31 9.41
CA VAL A 101 32.51 -12.62 8.54
C VAL A 101 32.74 -13.48 7.30
N GLU A 102 33.08 -14.76 7.47
CA GLU A 102 33.28 -15.68 6.35
C GLU A 102 31.99 -15.81 5.51
N TYR A 103 30.84 -15.92 6.18
CA TYR A 103 29.56 -16.04 5.50
C TYR A 103 29.22 -14.82 4.65
N ILE A 104 29.37 -13.59 5.18
CA ILE A 104 29.08 -12.34 4.45
C ILE A 104 30.11 -12.10 3.33
N GLN A 105 31.39 -12.42 3.55
CA GLN A 105 32.45 -12.26 2.54
C GLN A 105 32.14 -13.01 1.23
N LYS A 106 31.58 -14.22 1.33
CA LYS A 106 31.17 -15.03 0.16
C LYS A 106 30.09 -14.41 -0.72
N GLY A 107 29.33 -13.45 -0.20
CA GLY A 107 28.30 -12.72 -0.95
C GLY A 107 28.60 -11.23 -1.14
N SER A 108 29.80 -10.78 -0.75
CA SER A 108 30.19 -9.37 -0.75
C SER A 108 30.37 -8.83 -2.17
N LEU A 109 30.15 -7.52 -2.32
CA LEU A 109 30.34 -6.81 -3.59
C LEU A 109 31.82 -6.80 -4.00
N HIS A 110 32.09 -6.97 -5.30
CA HIS A 110 33.41 -6.74 -5.85
C HIS A 110 33.71 -5.24 -5.99
N GLN A 111 35.00 -4.89 -6.05
CA GLN A 111 35.41 -3.48 -6.15
C GLN A 111 34.86 -2.85 -7.42
N GLY A 112 34.11 -1.75 -7.26
CA GLY A 112 33.51 -0.99 -8.38
C GLY A 112 32.10 -1.44 -8.77
N GLU A 113 31.54 -2.48 -8.16
CA GLU A 113 30.15 -2.87 -8.39
C GLU A 113 29.15 -1.87 -7.76
N ASP A 114 28.00 -1.69 -8.41
CA ASP A 114 26.91 -0.89 -7.87
C ASP A 114 26.25 -1.60 -6.67
N PRO A 115 26.29 -1.02 -5.45
CA PRO A 115 25.76 -1.65 -4.26
C PRO A 115 24.23 -1.85 -4.27
N TYR A 116 23.50 -1.24 -5.20
CA TYR A 116 22.04 -1.36 -5.33
C TYR A 116 21.61 -2.37 -6.40
N LEU A 117 22.53 -2.87 -7.24
CA LEU A 117 22.19 -3.64 -8.43
C LEU A 117 21.58 -5.01 -8.13
N ARG A 118 22.06 -5.71 -7.10
CA ARG A 118 21.54 -7.05 -6.76
C ARG A 118 20.23 -6.97 -5.98
N ASN A 119 20.17 -6.07 -4.99
CA ASN A 119 19.12 -6.11 -3.96
C ASN A 119 18.17 -4.91 -3.97
N ARG A 120 18.43 -3.85 -4.76
CA ARG A 120 17.66 -2.59 -4.76
C ARG A 120 17.63 -1.88 -3.40
N PHE A 121 18.63 -2.16 -2.56
CA PHE A 121 19.05 -1.42 -1.38
C PHE A 121 20.58 -1.42 -1.35
N ASN A 122 21.20 -0.56 -0.55
CA ASN A 122 22.64 -0.43 -0.43
C ASN A 122 23.25 -1.64 0.29
N GLN A 123 23.68 -2.64 -0.47
CA GLN A 123 24.28 -3.85 0.11
C GLN A 123 25.58 -3.54 0.87
N GLN A 124 26.41 -2.61 0.38
CA GLN A 124 27.64 -2.21 1.07
C GLN A 124 27.37 -1.67 2.49
N ALA A 125 26.34 -0.83 2.63
CA ALA A 125 25.91 -0.36 3.95
C ALA A 125 25.42 -1.51 4.85
N SER A 126 24.69 -2.48 4.30
CA SER A 126 24.23 -3.66 5.03
C SER A 126 25.38 -4.56 5.50
N ASP A 127 26.35 -4.83 4.63
CA ASP A 127 27.49 -5.73 4.88
C ASP A 127 28.45 -5.15 5.92
N SER A 128 28.47 -3.82 6.09
CA SER A 128 29.27 -3.13 7.12
C SER A 128 28.71 -3.26 8.55
N LEU A 129 27.51 -3.81 8.71
CA LEU A 129 26.82 -3.89 9.99
C LEU A 129 26.88 -5.30 10.57
N LYS A 130 27.14 -5.37 11.89
CA LYS A 130 27.05 -6.63 12.64
C LYS A 130 25.65 -7.24 12.55
N SER A 131 25.57 -8.57 12.50
CA SER A 131 24.28 -9.29 12.47
C SER A 131 23.46 -9.08 13.75
N ASN A 132 24.10 -8.78 14.87
CA ASN A 132 23.48 -8.53 16.17
C ASN A 132 23.46 -7.04 16.59
N ARG A 133 23.58 -6.11 15.63
CA ARG A 133 23.66 -4.67 15.94
C ARG A 133 22.55 -4.19 16.89
N GLU A 134 22.89 -3.19 17.71
CA GLU A 134 21.94 -2.51 18.59
C GLU A 134 20.91 -1.71 17.79
N LEU A 135 19.66 -1.72 18.28
CA LEU A 135 18.54 -1.01 17.67
C LEU A 135 17.91 -0.06 18.69
N PRO A 136 17.41 1.10 18.26
CA PRO A 136 16.61 1.94 19.15
C PRO A 136 15.31 1.21 19.53
N ASP A 137 14.94 1.22 20.82
CA ASP A 137 13.63 0.76 21.26
C ASP A 137 12.56 1.80 20.87
N THR A 138 11.84 1.51 19.80
CA THR A 138 10.80 2.38 19.19
C THR A 138 9.41 2.15 19.78
N ARG A 139 9.27 1.27 20.77
CA ARG A 139 7.98 1.03 21.43
C ARG A 139 7.56 2.23 22.28
N HIS A 140 6.26 2.37 22.47
CA HIS A 140 5.74 3.36 23.42
C HIS A 140 6.18 2.97 24.86
N PRO A 141 6.54 3.91 25.75
CA PRO A 141 6.99 3.58 27.10
C PRO A 141 6.01 2.71 27.92
N MET A 142 4.70 2.82 27.66
CA MET A 142 3.69 1.98 28.31
C MET A 142 3.81 0.50 27.97
N CYS A 143 4.37 0.14 26.80
CA CYS A 143 4.61 -1.25 26.42
C CYS A 143 5.61 -1.96 27.34
N ARG A 144 6.43 -1.20 28.07
CA ARG A 144 7.43 -1.75 29.00
C ARG A 144 6.83 -2.17 30.35
N LYS A 145 5.57 -1.81 30.63
CA LYS A 145 4.90 -2.11 31.89
C LYS A 145 4.38 -3.55 31.95
N THR A 146 4.16 -4.20 30.81
CA THR A 146 3.63 -5.55 30.74
C THR A 146 4.76 -6.58 30.86
N SER A 147 4.68 -7.45 31.87
CA SER A 147 5.53 -8.63 31.96
C SER A 147 4.83 -9.81 31.29
N TRP A 148 5.51 -10.46 30.36
CA TRP A 148 4.98 -11.62 29.63
C TRP A 148 5.31 -12.97 30.28
N THR A 149 6.11 -12.97 31.35
CA THR A 149 6.63 -14.19 31.99
C THR A 149 5.56 -15.13 32.55
N SER A 150 4.38 -14.60 32.90
CA SER A 150 3.24 -15.39 33.42
C SER A 150 2.32 -15.95 32.34
N TYR A 151 2.47 -15.57 31.07
CA TYR A 151 1.45 -15.78 30.04
C TYR A 151 1.40 -17.18 29.41
N ASN A 152 2.27 -18.12 29.82
CA ASN A 152 2.41 -19.48 29.25
C ASN A 152 2.19 -19.49 27.72
N LEU A 153 2.97 -18.70 26.99
CA LEU A 153 2.73 -18.46 25.57
C LEU A 153 3.10 -19.69 24.72
N PRO A 154 2.33 -20.00 23.65
CA PRO A 154 2.67 -21.11 22.76
C PRO A 154 3.94 -20.78 21.97
N PRO A 155 4.84 -21.74 21.74
CA PRO A 155 5.97 -21.54 20.84
C PRO A 155 5.51 -21.42 19.39
N THR A 156 6.33 -20.78 18.56
CA THR A 156 6.06 -20.53 17.13
C THR A 156 7.15 -21.12 16.22
N SER A 157 6.76 -21.50 15.01
CA SER A 157 7.66 -21.77 13.90
C SER A 157 7.76 -20.50 13.05
N VAL A 158 8.96 -19.92 13.00
CA VAL A 158 9.21 -18.70 12.21
C VAL A 158 9.56 -19.10 10.78
N ILE A 159 8.79 -18.64 9.80
CA ILE A 159 8.96 -18.97 8.38
C ILE A 159 9.48 -17.74 7.65
N ILE A 160 10.66 -17.87 7.05
CA ILE A 160 11.32 -16.82 6.26
C ILE A 160 11.55 -17.38 4.87
N THR A 161 10.82 -16.85 3.89
CA THR A 161 11.03 -17.17 2.48
C THR A 161 12.02 -16.19 1.88
N PHE A 162 12.94 -16.65 1.05
CA PHE A 162 13.89 -15.76 0.37
C PHE A 162 14.20 -16.26 -1.04
N HIS A 163 14.56 -15.33 -1.91
CA HIS A 163 15.10 -15.59 -3.23
C HIS A 163 16.20 -14.57 -3.46
N ASN A 164 17.44 -15.00 -3.71
CA ASN A 164 18.57 -14.11 -4.01
C ASN A 164 18.73 -12.93 -3.03
N GLU A 165 18.52 -13.15 -1.73
CA GLU A 165 18.67 -12.11 -0.71
C GLU A 165 20.15 -11.81 -0.40
N ALA A 166 20.47 -10.58 0.02
CA ALA A 166 21.80 -10.32 0.56
C ALA A 166 22.07 -11.14 1.82
N ARG A 167 23.23 -11.79 1.87
CA ARG A 167 23.66 -12.62 3.02
C ARG A 167 23.55 -11.87 4.34
N SER A 168 24.00 -10.61 4.39
CA SER A 168 23.97 -9.79 5.60
C SER A 168 22.55 -9.51 6.11
N THR A 169 21.58 -9.20 5.25
CA THR A 169 20.17 -9.00 5.67
C THR A 169 19.51 -10.30 6.11
N LEU A 170 19.76 -11.40 5.40
CA LEU A 170 19.18 -12.70 5.74
C LEU A 170 19.69 -13.19 7.12
N LEU A 171 21.00 -13.13 7.34
CA LEU A 171 21.61 -13.48 8.62
C LEU A 171 21.10 -12.56 9.73
N ARG A 172 21.07 -11.24 9.52
CA ARG A 172 20.61 -10.27 10.52
C ARG A 172 19.13 -10.46 10.88
N THR A 173 18.29 -10.90 9.95
CA THR A 173 16.91 -11.29 10.24
C THR A 173 16.86 -12.45 11.22
N ILE A 174 17.58 -13.54 10.92
CA ILE A 174 17.64 -14.75 11.78
C ILE A 174 18.20 -14.42 13.16
N VAL A 175 19.32 -13.70 13.22
CA VAL A 175 19.96 -13.31 14.47
C VAL A 175 19.04 -12.40 15.28
N SER A 176 18.31 -11.47 14.66
CA SER A 176 17.35 -10.63 15.39
C SER A 176 16.21 -11.44 16.02
N VAL A 177 15.73 -12.49 15.35
CA VAL A 177 14.73 -13.42 15.89
C VAL A 177 15.30 -14.18 17.08
N LEU A 178 16.48 -14.77 16.95
CA LEU A 178 17.10 -15.57 18.02
C LEU A 178 17.53 -14.71 19.22
N ASN A 179 18.07 -13.52 18.98
CA ASN A 179 18.62 -12.64 20.00
C ASN A 179 17.55 -11.86 20.77
N ARG A 180 16.36 -11.63 20.19
CA ARG A 180 15.30 -10.78 20.80
C ARG A 180 13.98 -11.50 21.04
N SER A 181 14.03 -12.84 21.11
CA SER A 181 12.88 -13.66 21.49
C SER A 181 13.27 -14.59 22.63
N PRO A 182 12.39 -14.82 23.62
CA PRO A 182 12.63 -15.85 24.62
C PRO A 182 12.86 -17.20 23.96
N GLU A 183 13.95 -17.89 24.33
CA GLU A 183 14.40 -19.09 23.62
C GLU A 183 13.31 -20.16 23.52
N HIS A 184 12.56 -20.40 24.61
CA HIS A 184 11.49 -21.41 24.65
C HIS A 184 10.31 -21.11 23.72
N LEU A 185 10.13 -19.87 23.25
CA LEU A 185 9.06 -19.49 22.31
C LEU A 185 9.45 -19.68 20.85
N ILE A 186 10.75 -19.78 20.54
CA ILE A 186 11.22 -20.13 19.20
C ILE A 186 11.33 -21.65 19.12
N HIS A 187 10.36 -22.28 18.45
CA HIS A 187 10.42 -23.72 18.20
C HIS A 187 11.47 -24.04 17.15
N GLU A 188 11.42 -23.31 16.03
CA GLU A 188 12.29 -23.45 14.87
C GLU A 188 12.21 -22.20 13.99
N ILE A 189 13.23 -22.01 13.16
CA ILE A 189 13.24 -21.05 12.05
C ILE A 189 13.36 -21.86 10.76
N ILE A 190 12.35 -21.76 9.90
CA ILE A 190 12.29 -22.46 8.61
C ILE A 190 12.61 -21.43 7.52
N LEU A 191 13.80 -21.57 6.94
CA LEU A 191 14.20 -20.84 5.76
C LEU A 191 13.72 -21.58 4.52
N VAL A 192 12.92 -20.92 3.70
CA VAL A 192 12.46 -21.45 2.41
C VAL A 192 13.19 -20.72 1.30
N ASP A 193 14.21 -21.38 0.75
CA ASP A 193 14.96 -20.91 -0.40
C ASP A 193 14.15 -21.14 -1.68
N ASP A 194 13.59 -20.06 -2.22
CA ASP A 194 12.78 -20.06 -3.43
C ASP A 194 13.65 -20.00 -4.69
N PHE A 195 14.51 -21.02 -4.84
CA PHE A 195 15.38 -21.20 -6.01
C PHE A 195 16.34 -20.03 -6.23
N SER A 196 17.08 -19.64 -5.18
CA SER A 196 18.19 -18.70 -5.30
C SER A 196 19.31 -19.27 -6.18
N ASP A 197 20.06 -18.39 -6.84
CA ASP A 197 21.16 -18.76 -7.74
C ASP A 197 22.28 -19.48 -6.97
N PHE A 198 22.48 -19.11 -5.70
CA PHE A 198 23.49 -19.69 -4.80
C PHE A 198 22.80 -20.42 -3.63
N PRO A 199 22.67 -21.76 -3.67
CA PRO A 199 22.07 -22.54 -2.59
C PRO A 199 22.74 -22.35 -1.22
N GLU A 200 24.02 -22.00 -1.23
CA GLU A 200 24.85 -21.81 -0.03
C GLU A 200 24.38 -20.64 0.83
N ASP A 201 23.68 -19.67 0.23
CA ASP A 201 23.05 -18.55 0.96
C ASP A 201 22.09 -19.08 2.02
N GLY A 202 21.36 -20.17 1.75
CA GLY A 202 20.55 -20.88 2.73
C GLY A 202 21.32 -21.95 3.49
N GLN A 203 22.00 -22.85 2.77
CA GLN A 203 22.57 -24.08 3.35
C GLN A 203 23.59 -23.80 4.48
N GLU A 204 24.39 -22.74 4.37
CA GLU A 204 25.36 -22.41 5.42
C GLU A 204 24.66 -22.00 6.73
N LEU A 205 23.50 -21.34 6.64
CA LEU A 205 22.72 -20.90 7.80
C LEU A 205 22.08 -22.07 8.57
N ALA A 206 21.94 -23.26 7.95
CA ALA A 206 21.45 -24.47 8.62
C ALA A 206 22.37 -24.94 9.78
N LYS A 207 23.60 -24.42 9.85
CA LYS A 207 24.55 -24.67 10.95
C LYS A 207 24.12 -23.97 12.25
N ILE A 208 23.27 -22.94 12.17
CA ILE A 208 22.76 -22.19 13.31
C ILE A 208 21.67 -23.00 14.02
N HIS A 209 21.72 -23.04 15.35
CA HIS A 209 20.73 -23.72 16.18
C HIS A 209 19.30 -23.23 15.87
N LYS A 210 18.34 -24.15 15.84
CA LYS A 210 16.93 -23.95 15.43
C LYS A 210 16.67 -23.63 13.95
N VAL A 211 17.68 -23.37 13.14
CA VAL A 211 17.50 -23.09 11.72
C VAL A 211 17.37 -24.39 10.93
N LYS A 212 16.30 -24.49 10.14
CA LYS A 212 16.05 -25.53 9.14
C LYS A 212 15.95 -24.85 7.78
N VAL A 213 16.52 -25.46 6.76
CA VAL A 213 16.49 -24.93 5.38
C VAL A 213 15.78 -25.92 4.49
N ILE A 214 14.81 -25.44 3.74
CA ILE A 214 14.18 -26.17 2.64
C ILE A 214 14.39 -25.36 1.36
N ARG A 215 14.72 -26.04 0.27
CA ARG A 215 14.93 -25.41 -1.04
C ARG A 215 13.85 -25.85 -2.02
N ASN A 216 13.42 -24.94 -2.89
CA ASN A 216 12.58 -25.25 -4.03
C ASN A 216 13.45 -25.60 -5.24
N ASP A 217 13.05 -26.63 -6.00
CA ASP A 217 13.78 -27.09 -7.19
C ASP A 217 13.56 -26.20 -8.43
N LYS A 218 12.60 -25.27 -8.31
CA LYS A 218 12.32 -24.21 -9.28
C LYS A 218 11.77 -23.00 -8.54
N ARG A 219 11.74 -21.84 -9.19
CA ARG A 219 11.18 -20.63 -8.59
C ARG A 219 9.66 -20.72 -8.51
N GLU A 220 9.15 -20.91 -7.30
CA GLU A 220 7.73 -21.06 -7.00
C GLU A 220 7.07 -19.73 -6.66
N GLY A 221 7.81 -18.76 -6.13
CA GLY A 221 7.28 -17.50 -5.64
C GLY A 221 6.97 -17.50 -4.15
N LEU A 222 6.72 -16.31 -3.62
CA LEU A 222 6.47 -16.04 -2.20
C LEU A 222 5.34 -16.90 -1.63
N VAL A 223 4.21 -16.95 -2.34
CA VAL A 223 2.98 -17.59 -1.87
C VAL A 223 3.18 -19.10 -1.65
N ARG A 224 3.63 -19.80 -2.68
CA ARG A 224 3.87 -21.24 -2.64
C ARG A 224 5.00 -21.60 -1.67
N SER A 225 6.02 -20.76 -1.58
CA SER A 225 7.12 -20.92 -0.61
C SER A 225 6.64 -20.80 0.84
N ARG A 226 5.77 -19.83 1.16
CA ARG A 226 5.17 -19.69 2.49
C ARG A 226 4.29 -20.88 2.85
N VAL A 227 3.50 -21.39 1.90
CA VAL A 227 2.70 -22.61 2.10
C VAL A 227 3.60 -23.81 2.39
N LYS A 228 4.67 -24.03 1.61
CA LYS A 228 5.64 -25.11 1.84
C LYS A 228 6.30 -25.00 3.23
N GLY A 229 6.64 -23.79 3.67
CA GLY A 229 7.15 -23.54 5.02
C GLY A 229 6.13 -23.85 6.11
N ALA A 230 4.87 -23.47 5.92
CA ALA A 230 3.78 -23.76 6.86
C ALA A 230 3.49 -25.26 6.98
N ASP A 231 3.63 -26.00 5.88
CA ASP A 231 3.35 -27.45 5.83
C ASP A 231 4.37 -28.26 6.65
N VAL A 232 5.65 -27.84 6.64
CA VAL A 232 6.71 -28.52 7.40
C VAL A 232 6.87 -28.00 8.83
N ALA A 233 6.22 -26.88 9.19
CA ALA A 233 6.26 -26.30 10.53
C ALA A 233 5.65 -27.25 11.56
N SER A 234 6.33 -27.47 12.69
CA SER A 234 5.87 -28.35 13.76
C SER A 234 5.28 -27.63 14.98
N ALA A 235 5.36 -26.30 15.07
CA ALA A 235 4.68 -25.54 16.12
C ALA A 235 3.20 -25.28 15.78
N ASN A 236 2.43 -24.93 16.82
CA ASN A 236 1.00 -24.60 16.69
C ASN A 236 0.73 -23.18 16.19
N VAL A 237 1.74 -22.30 16.25
CA VAL A 237 1.65 -20.93 15.77
C VAL A 237 2.69 -20.73 14.66
N LEU A 238 2.28 -20.02 13.62
CA LEU A 238 3.14 -19.64 12.50
C LEU A 238 3.47 -18.16 12.60
N THR A 239 4.75 -17.82 12.43
CA THR A 239 5.20 -16.42 12.32
C THR A 239 5.88 -16.24 10.96
N PHE A 240 5.32 -15.43 10.09
CA PHE A 240 5.91 -15.09 8.80
C PHE A 240 6.72 -13.79 8.91
N LEU A 241 7.94 -13.80 8.38
CA LEU A 241 8.79 -12.63 8.23
C LEU A 241 9.41 -12.60 6.82
N ASP A 242 9.64 -11.40 6.30
CA ASP A 242 10.47 -11.22 5.12
C ASP A 242 11.96 -11.36 5.48
N SER A 243 12.81 -11.65 4.50
CA SER A 243 14.24 -11.97 4.66
C SER A 243 15.16 -10.78 4.95
N HIS A 244 14.59 -9.60 5.17
CA HIS A 244 15.27 -8.34 5.39
C HIS A 244 14.56 -7.52 6.47
N CYS A 245 14.37 -8.19 7.61
CA CYS A 245 13.70 -7.66 8.79
C CYS A 245 14.65 -7.62 9.98
N GLU A 246 14.35 -6.75 10.95
CA GLU A 246 15.06 -6.73 12.23
C GLU A 246 14.06 -6.60 13.37
N CYS A 247 13.88 -7.67 14.13
CA CYS A 247 13.00 -7.70 15.29
C CYS A 247 13.52 -6.78 16.41
N ASN A 248 12.63 -6.04 17.07
CA ASN A 248 12.97 -5.21 18.22
C ASN A 248 12.73 -5.98 19.54
N VAL A 249 13.07 -5.37 20.69
CA VAL A 249 12.92 -5.99 22.02
C VAL A 249 11.44 -6.28 22.36
N ASN A 250 11.17 -7.48 22.89
CA ASN A 250 9.86 -8.05 23.21
C ASN A 250 8.82 -7.94 22.06
N TRP A 251 9.27 -8.13 20.83
CA TRP A 251 8.40 -8.06 19.66
C TRP A 251 7.41 -9.24 19.59
N LEU A 252 7.78 -10.41 20.10
CA LEU A 252 7.09 -11.66 19.82
C LEU A 252 5.92 -11.92 20.78
N GLU A 253 6.14 -11.66 22.07
CA GLU A 253 5.19 -12.00 23.14
C GLU A 253 3.82 -11.30 22.97
N PRO A 254 3.73 -10.00 22.60
CA PRO A 254 2.44 -9.38 22.33
C PRO A 254 1.66 -10.08 21.20
N LEU A 255 2.37 -10.53 20.15
CA LEU A 255 1.76 -11.22 19.01
C LEU A 255 1.21 -12.58 19.43
N LEU A 256 2.02 -13.37 20.13
CA LEU A 256 1.63 -14.70 20.63
C LEU A 256 0.49 -14.63 21.65
N ALA A 257 0.50 -13.63 22.53
CA ALA A 257 -0.56 -13.42 23.51
C ALA A 257 -1.90 -13.17 22.81
N SER A 258 -1.92 -12.37 21.75
CA SER A 258 -3.15 -12.06 21.01
C SER A 258 -3.73 -13.28 20.30
N VAL A 259 -2.89 -14.10 19.65
CA VAL A 259 -3.32 -15.35 18.98
C VAL A 259 -3.73 -16.42 20.00
N ARG A 260 -3.08 -16.47 21.17
CA ARG A 260 -3.45 -17.37 22.26
C ARG A 260 -4.85 -17.06 22.81
N GLU A 261 -5.16 -15.77 22.97
CA GLU A 261 -6.46 -15.31 23.48
C GLU A 261 -7.59 -15.67 22.50
N ASP A 262 -7.34 -15.53 21.19
CA ASP A 262 -8.29 -15.89 20.16
C ASP A 262 -7.55 -16.32 18.89
N ARG A 263 -7.68 -17.61 18.58
CA ARG A 263 -6.98 -18.27 17.46
C ARG A 263 -7.41 -17.76 16.07
N THR A 264 -8.53 -17.03 16.00
CA THR A 264 -9.05 -16.47 14.74
C THR A 264 -8.43 -15.09 14.41
N ARG A 265 -7.62 -14.55 15.33
CA ARG A 265 -6.87 -13.30 15.14
C ARG A 265 -5.61 -13.58 14.32
N VAL A 266 -5.41 -12.78 13.28
CA VAL A 266 -4.14 -12.66 12.56
C VAL A 266 -3.53 -11.32 12.92
N VAL A 267 -2.33 -11.35 13.48
CA VAL A 267 -1.75 -10.15 14.10
C VAL A 267 -0.42 -9.80 13.46
N CYS A 268 -0.15 -8.50 13.33
CA CYS A 268 1.09 -7.99 12.78
C CYS A 268 1.73 -6.93 13.69
N PRO A 269 3.06 -6.79 13.64
CA PRO A 269 3.75 -5.72 14.35
C PRO A 269 3.48 -4.37 13.71
N VAL A 270 3.78 -3.29 14.42
CA VAL A 270 4.08 -2.02 13.74
C VAL A 270 5.40 -2.20 12.99
N ILE A 271 5.37 -1.95 11.69
CA ILE A 271 6.52 -2.14 10.80
C ILE A 271 7.33 -0.85 10.77
N ASP A 272 8.48 -0.86 11.44
CA ASP A 272 9.44 0.24 11.41
C ASP A 272 10.24 0.24 10.10
N VAL A 273 10.86 1.38 9.79
CA VAL A 273 11.60 1.56 8.53
C VAL A 273 13.08 1.32 8.76
N ILE A 274 13.66 0.38 8.03
CA ILE A 274 15.12 0.32 7.84
C ILE A 274 15.42 1.03 6.53
N SER A 275 16.19 2.12 6.61
CA SER A 275 16.59 2.91 5.44
C SER A 275 17.30 2.04 4.40
N MET A 276 16.83 2.02 3.16
CA MET A 276 17.48 1.26 2.09
C MET A 276 18.87 1.79 1.72
N ASP A 277 19.20 3.03 2.07
CA ASP A 277 20.46 3.68 1.69
C ASP A 277 21.51 3.61 2.81
N THR A 278 21.08 3.83 4.06
CA THR A 278 21.96 3.97 5.23
C THR A 278 21.79 2.88 6.27
N PHE A 279 20.77 2.02 6.11
CA PHE A 279 20.38 1.00 7.08
C PHE A 279 20.04 1.52 8.49
N GLN A 280 19.84 2.83 8.66
CA GLN A 280 19.31 3.37 9.91
C GLN A 280 17.92 2.81 10.20
N TYR A 281 17.71 2.37 11.45
CA TYR A 281 16.41 1.91 11.95
C TYR A 281 15.60 3.10 12.47
N ILE A 282 14.42 3.32 11.90
CA ILE A 282 13.58 4.50 12.13
C ILE A 282 12.19 4.03 12.55
N GLY A 283 11.74 4.49 13.72
CA GLY A 283 10.40 4.17 14.24
C GLY A 283 9.28 4.70 13.35
N ALA A 284 8.34 3.84 13.00
CA ALA A 284 7.12 4.21 12.29
C ALA A 284 6.05 4.74 13.27
N SER A 285 5.09 5.49 12.73
CA SER A 285 3.92 5.94 13.49
C SER A 285 3.06 4.73 13.88
N ALA A 286 2.65 4.69 15.15
CA ALA A 286 1.68 3.71 15.66
C ALA A 286 0.21 4.14 15.41
N ASP A 287 -0.01 5.22 14.67
CA ASP A 287 -1.34 5.72 14.29
C ASP A 287 -1.67 5.40 12.82
N LEU A 288 -1.01 4.39 12.26
CA LEU A 288 -1.24 3.91 10.90
C LEU A 288 -1.95 2.56 10.93
N ARG A 289 -2.85 2.38 9.97
CA ARG A 289 -3.44 1.07 9.61
C ARG A 289 -3.29 0.82 8.11
N GLY A 290 -3.40 -0.43 7.69
CA GLY A 290 -3.36 -0.79 6.28
C GLY A 290 -4.71 -0.62 5.61
N GLY A 291 -4.70 -0.08 4.39
CA GLY A 291 -5.87 0.15 3.55
C GLY A 291 -5.53 -0.03 2.07
N PHE A 292 -6.48 0.27 1.19
CA PHE A 292 -6.30 0.23 -0.26
C PHE A 292 -7.22 1.22 -0.95
N ASP A 293 -6.88 1.59 -2.18
CA ASP A 293 -7.81 2.23 -3.12
C ASP A 293 -8.36 1.19 -4.10
N TRP A 294 -9.35 1.56 -4.92
CA TRP A 294 -9.98 0.64 -5.87
C TRP A 294 -9.03 0.08 -6.94
N ASN A 295 -7.81 0.60 -7.09
CA ASN A 295 -6.77 -0.06 -7.88
C ASN A 295 -6.17 -1.32 -7.20
N LEU A 296 -6.62 -1.63 -5.97
CA LEU A 296 -6.19 -2.73 -5.12
C LEU A 296 -4.69 -2.72 -4.83
N VAL A 297 -4.12 -1.54 -4.66
CA VAL A 297 -2.74 -1.38 -4.17
C VAL A 297 -2.79 -1.06 -2.68
N PHE A 298 -1.96 -1.76 -1.90
CA PHE A 298 -1.80 -1.49 -0.47
C PHE A 298 -1.32 -0.06 -0.22
N LYS A 299 -1.90 0.59 0.79
CA LYS A 299 -1.45 1.89 1.30
C LYS A 299 -1.55 1.93 2.82
N TRP A 300 -0.76 2.81 3.43
CA TRP A 300 -0.90 3.17 4.83
C TRP A 300 -1.86 4.35 4.97
N GLU A 301 -2.82 4.23 5.87
CA GLU A 301 -3.76 5.30 6.22
C GLU A 301 -3.60 5.69 7.68
N TYR A 302 -3.73 6.98 7.95
CA TYR A 302 -3.85 7.44 9.33
C TYR A 302 -5.19 7.02 9.92
N LEU A 303 -5.16 6.63 11.20
CA LEU A 303 -6.37 6.50 12.00
C LEU A 303 -7.12 7.83 12.05
N SER A 304 -8.45 7.76 12.13
CA SER A 304 -9.30 8.93 12.28
C SER A 304 -8.95 9.73 13.54
N ASN A 305 -9.34 11.00 13.58
CA ASN A 305 -9.10 11.84 14.76
C ASN A 305 -9.73 11.25 16.03
N ALA A 306 -10.91 10.63 15.90
CA ALA A 306 -11.59 9.98 17.02
C ALA A 306 -10.82 8.75 17.52
N GLU A 307 -10.38 7.85 16.63
CA GLU A 307 -9.56 6.69 16.99
C GLU A 307 -8.25 7.12 17.65
N ARG A 308 -7.58 8.15 17.12
CA ARG A 308 -6.34 8.67 17.72
C ARG A 308 -6.56 9.28 19.09
N HIS A 309 -7.66 10.00 19.29
CA HIS A 309 -7.99 10.58 20.59
C HIS A 309 -8.26 9.50 21.64
N GLU A 310 -9.05 8.47 21.30
CA GLU A 310 -9.29 7.35 22.22
C GLU A 310 -8.01 6.60 22.59
N ARG A 311 -7.10 6.42 21.61
CA ARG A 311 -5.79 5.80 21.82
C ARG A 311 -4.83 6.63 22.69
N GLN A 312 -5.08 7.92 22.94
CA GLN A 312 -4.27 8.68 23.89
C GLN A 312 -4.44 8.15 25.32
N LYS A 313 -5.58 7.52 25.64
CA LYS A 313 -5.83 6.89 26.94
C LYS A 313 -4.97 5.64 27.13
N ASP A 314 -4.88 4.82 26.08
CA ASP A 314 -3.99 3.66 26.04
C ASP A 314 -3.42 3.43 24.62
N PRO A 315 -2.19 3.91 24.35
CA PRO A 315 -1.54 3.76 23.05
C PRO A 315 -1.07 2.33 22.77
N THR A 316 -1.14 1.44 23.75
CA THR A 316 -0.77 0.02 23.60
C THR A 316 -1.89 -0.83 23.02
N THR A 317 -3.12 -0.32 23.02
CA THR A 317 -4.32 -1.00 22.51
C THR A 317 -4.11 -1.52 21.08
N PRO A 318 -4.53 -2.77 20.77
CA PRO A 318 -4.52 -3.28 19.40
C PRO A 318 -5.32 -2.40 18.42
N ILE A 319 -4.86 -2.32 17.17
CA ILE A 319 -5.53 -1.55 16.11
C ILE A 319 -6.14 -2.53 15.12
N ARG A 320 -7.46 -2.47 14.91
CA ARG A 320 -8.10 -3.22 13.82
C ARG A 320 -7.66 -2.64 12.48
N THR A 321 -7.22 -3.49 11.57
CA THR A 321 -6.75 -3.08 10.24
C THR A 321 -7.57 -3.75 9.14
N PRO A 322 -8.13 -3.01 8.16
CA PRO A 322 -8.80 -3.61 7.01
C PRO A 322 -7.90 -4.57 6.24
N MET A 323 -6.62 -4.21 6.08
CA MET A 323 -5.65 -4.99 5.34
C MET A 323 -4.30 -4.99 6.04
N ILE A 324 -3.56 -6.10 5.92
CA ILE A 324 -2.15 -6.18 6.30
C ILE A 324 -1.24 -5.94 5.09
N ALA A 325 -0.01 -5.48 5.33
CA ALA A 325 1.00 -5.36 4.27
C ALA A 325 1.37 -6.74 3.66
N GLY A 326 1.21 -7.82 4.42
CA GLY A 326 1.41 -9.20 3.99
C GLY A 326 2.78 -9.78 4.33
N GLY A 327 3.83 -8.94 4.45
CA GLY A 327 5.20 -9.37 4.75
C GLY A 327 5.38 -10.04 6.13
N LEU A 328 4.75 -9.47 7.16
CA LEU A 328 4.98 -9.83 8.56
C LEU A 328 3.66 -10.05 9.29
N PHE A 329 3.41 -11.27 9.77
CA PHE A 329 2.23 -11.59 10.59
C PHE A 329 2.38 -12.90 11.35
N VAL A 330 1.54 -13.08 12.37
CA VAL A 330 1.44 -14.28 13.20
C VAL A 330 0.00 -14.81 13.15
N ILE A 331 -0.13 -16.13 13.01
CA ILE A 331 -1.43 -16.82 12.90
C ILE A 331 -1.36 -18.21 13.54
N ASP A 332 -2.46 -18.68 14.12
CA ASP A 332 -2.61 -20.07 14.55
C ASP A 332 -2.52 -21.01 13.33
N LYS A 333 -1.72 -22.07 13.42
CA LYS A 333 -1.47 -22.99 12.29
C LYS A 333 -2.75 -23.70 11.84
N ALA A 334 -3.54 -24.21 12.78
CA ALA A 334 -4.79 -24.90 12.46
C ALA A 334 -5.82 -23.94 11.84
N TYR A 335 -5.82 -22.68 12.27
CA TYR A 335 -6.64 -21.64 11.65
C TYR A 335 -6.16 -21.29 10.23
N PHE A 336 -4.86 -21.16 9.99
CA PHE A 336 -4.28 -20.97 8.65
C PHE A 336 -4.68 -22.11 7.69
N GLU A 337 -4.61 -23.36 8.17
CA GLU A 337 -5.03 -24.54 7.42
C GLU A 337 -6.55 -24.56 7.16
N LYS A 338 -7.36 -24.26 8.19
CA LYS A 338 -8.83 -24.18 8.08
C LYS A 338 -9.25 -23.15 7.05
N LEU A 339 -8.58 -22.00 7.01
CA LEU A 339 -8.85 -20.96 6.02
C LEU A 339 -8.35 -21.33 4.62
N GLY A 340 -7.74 -22.51 4.41
CA GLY A 340 -7.25 -22.94 3.10
C GLY A 340 -5.89 -22.33 2.70
N LYS A 341 -5.04 -22.03 3.70
CA LYS A 341 -3.66 -21.54 3.53
C LYS A 341 -3.60 -20.28 2.68
N TYR A 342 -2.79 -20.25 1.63
CA TYR A 342 -2.87 -19.25 0.55
C TYR A 342 -3.38 -19.89 -0.75
N ASP A 343 -3.86 -19.07 -1.67
CA ASP A 343 -4.15 -19.47 -3.05
C ASP A 343 -2.84 -19.80 -3.81
N THR A 344 -2.53 -21.09 -3.95
CA THR A 344 -1.29 -21.58 -4.56
C THR A 344 -1.18 -21.35 -6.07
N GLN A 345 -2.26 -20.90 -6.73
CA GLN A 345 -2.25 -20.48 -8.12
C GLN A 345 -1.89 -19.00 -8.32
N MET A 346 -1.62 -18.26 -7.24
CA MET A 346 -0.93 -16.96 -7.31
C MET A 346 0.55 -17.14 -7.62
N ASP A 347 1.10 -16.26 -8.47
CA ASP A 347 2.48 -16.36 -8.94
C ASP A 347 3.39 -15.30 -8.35
N ILE A 348 4.62 -15.70 -7.99
CA ILE A 348 5.76 -14.86 -7.61
C ILE A 348 5.47 -13.90 -6.44
N TRP A 349 4.76 -12.79 -6.68
CA TRP A 349 4.57 -11.72 -5.70
C TRP A 349 3.32 -10.89 -6.01
N GLY A 350 2.65 -10.44 -4.95
CA GLY A 350 1.62 -9.42 -4.98
C GLY A 350 0.21 -10.00 -5.02
N GLY A 351 -0.73 -9.32 -4.36
CA GLY A 351 -2.13 -9.70 -4.29
C GLY A 351 -2.47 -10.70 -3.18
N GLU A 352 -1.48 -11.40 -2.61
CA GLU A 352 -1.69 -12.37 -1.55
C GLU A 352 -2.11 -11.71 -0.23
N ASN A 353 -1.64 -10.49 0.01
CA ASN A 353 -1.99 -9.70 1.18
C ASN A 353 -3.46 -9.22 1.13
N LEU A 354 -3.98 -8.90 -0.06
CA LEU A 354 -5.41 -8.61 -0.27
C LEU A 354 -6.25 -9.86 0.01
N GLU A 355 -5.90 -10.97 -0.62
CA GLU A 355 -6.67 -12.21 -0.57
C GLU A 355 -6.81 -12.73 0.86
N ILE A 356 -5.71 -12.84 1.60
CA ILE A 356 -5.76 -13.31 2.99
C ILE A 356 -6.49 -12.31 3.89
N SER A 357 -6.35 -11.00 3.66
CA SER A 357 -7.03 -9.98 4.47
C SER A 357 -8.54 -10.04 4.30
N PHE A 358 -9.00 -10.12 3.05
CA PHE A 358 -10.41 -10.27 2.71
C PHE A 358 -10.99 -11.56 3.26
N ARG A 359 -10.27 -12.67 3.09
CA ARG A 359 -10.70 -13.98 3.58
C ARG A 359 -10.80 -14.01 5.09
N VAL A 360 -9.79 -13.55 5.82
CA VAL A 360 -9.81 -13.57 7.30
C VAL A 360 -11.00 -12.78 7.82
N TRP A 361 -11.23 -11.56 7.32
CA TRP A 361 -12.35 -10.74 7.78
C TRP A 361 -13.72 -11.32 7.39
N GLN A 362 -13.90 -11.68 6.12
CA GLN A 362 -15.19 -12.20 5.65
C GLN A 362 -15.51 -13.57 6.26
N CYS A 363 -14.50 -14.37 6.59
CA CYS A 363 -14.67 -15.71 7.17
C CYS A 363 -14.50 -15.71 8.70
N HIS A 364 -14.99 -14.64 9.37
CA HIS A 364 -15.22 -14.54 10.81
C HIS A 364 -13.98 -14.37 11.71
N GLY A 365 -12.81 -14.09 11.14
CA GLY A 365 -11.61 -13.73 11.90
C GLY A 365 -11.40 -12.22 12.01
N SER A 366 -10.21 -11.81 12.45
CA SER A 366 -9.83 -10.40 12.51
C SER A 366 -8.35 -10.15 12.26
N LEU A 367 -8.03 -8.96 11.75
CA LEU A 367 -6.65 -8.49 11.54
C LEU A 367 -6.33 -7.36 12.53
N LEU A 368 -5.23 -7.51 13.27
CA LEU A 368 -4.80 -6.52 14.26
C LEU A 368 -3.34 -6.11 14.06
N ILE A 369 -3.06 -4.81 14.18
CA ILE A 369 -1.71 -4.28 14.37
C ILE A 369 -1.48 -4.10 15.87
N LEU A 370 -0.39 -4.64 16.42
CA LEU A 370 -0.07 -4.55 17.84
C LEU A 370 1.04 -3.52 18.09
N PRO A 371 0.75 -2.33 18.67
CA PRO A 371 1.71 -1.23 18.82
C PRO A 371 2.98 -1.55 19.64
N CYS A 372 2.88 -2.50 20.57
CA CYS A 372 3.99 -2.95 21.40
C CYS A 372 4.90 -3.97 20.73
N SER A 373 4.49 -4.54 19.59
CA SER A 373 5.34 -5.35 18.73
C SER A 373 5.93 -4.47 17.62
N ARG A 374 7.25 -4.44 17.52
CA ARG A 374 8.00 -3.61 16.57
C ARG A 374 8.98 -4.48 15.80
N VAL A 375 8.91 -4.40 14.47
CA VAL A 375 9.84 -5.07 13.57
C VAL A 375 10.23 -4.12 12.45
N GLY A 376 11.52 -3.89 12.26
CA GLY A 376 12.03 -3.10 11.14
C GLY A 376 11.99 -3.89 9.84
N HIS A 377 11.73 -3.21 8.74
CA HIS A 377 11.75 -3.78 7.39
C HIS A 377 12.49 -2.85 6.41
N VAL A 378 13.31 -3.42 5.51
CA VAL A 378 13.99 -2.65 4.45
C VAL A 378 13.00 -2.35 3.31
N PHE A 379 12.44 -1.15 3.29
CA PHE A 379 11.54 -0.72 2.22
C PHE A 379 12.32 -0.33 0.96
N ARG A 380 12.03 -1.01 -0.16
CA ARG A 380 12.69 -0.82 -1.46
C ARG A 380 11.80 -0.03 -2.41
N LYS A 381 12.39 0.73 -3.35
CA LYS A 381 11.65 1.47 -4.40
C LYS A 381 11.24 0.59 -5.58
N ARG A 382 11.94 -0.51 -5.82
CA ARG A 382 11.75 -1.42 -6.95
C ARG A 382 12.03 -2.85 -6.51
N HIS A 383 11.40 -3.82 -7.17
CA HIS A 383 11.71 -5.23 -6.96
C HIS A 383 13.09 -5.57 -7.55
N PRO A 384 13.94 -6.33 -6.84
CA PRO A 384 15.24 -6.79 -7.35
C PRO A 384 15.13 -8.00 -8.28
N TYR A 385 14.02 -8.74 -8.25
CA TYR A 385 13.90 -10.04 -8.89
C TYR A 385 13.22 -9.99 -10.25
N THR A 386 13.47 -11.02 -11.06
CA THR A 386 12.85 -11.18 -12.39
C THR A 386 11.37 -11.54 -12.27
N PHE A 387 10.60 -11.29 -13.33
CA PHE A 387 9.20 -11.69 -13.43
C PHE A 387 9.01 -12.39 -14.78
N PRO A 388 8.47 -13.63 -14.81
CA PRO A 388 8.14 -14.29 -16.07
C PRO A 388 7.27 -13.39 -16.95
N GLY A 389 7.65 -13.19 -18.22
CA GLY A 389 6.93 -12.31 -19.14
C GLY A 389 7.37 -10.83 -19.15
N GLY A 390 8.51 -10.49 -18.56
CA GLY A 390 9.18 -9.20 -18.76
C GLY A 390 8.73 -8.05 -17.87
N GLY A 391 7.82 -8.27 -16.91
CA GLY A 391 7.41 -7.24 -15.95
C GLY A 391 6.47 -7.73 -14.84
N SER A 392 6.47 -7.05 -13.70
CA SER A 392 5.65 -7.40 -12.53
C SER A 392 4.16 -7.10 -12.71
N GLY A 393 3.80 -6.18 -13.61
CA GLY A 393 2.43 -5.68 -13.76
C GLY A 393 1.40 -6.75 -14.11
N ASN A 394 1.71 -7.65 -15.05
CA ASN A 394 0.79 -8.73 -15.45
C ASN A 394 0.61 -9.78 -14.36
N ILE A 395 1.68 -10.11 -13.63
CA ILE A 395 1.62 -11.06 -12.50
C ILE A 395 0.83 -10.45 -11.35
N PHE A 396 1.09 -9.19 -11.01
CA PHE A 396 0.31 -8.47 -10.02
C PHE A 396 -1.17 -8.41 -10.42
N ALA A 397 -1.49 -8.03 -11.66
CA ALA A 397 -2.86 -8.02 -12.16
C ALA A 397 -3.50 -9.42 -12.12
N LYS A 398 -2.77 -10.48 -12.50
CA LYS A 398 -3.24 -11.88 -12.40
C LYS A 398 -3.66 -12.20 -10.96
N ASN A 399 -2.77 -12.01 -9.99
CA ASN A 399 -3.03 -12.38 -8.60
C ASN A 399 -4.14 -11.51 -7.99
N THR A 400 -4.11 -10.21 -8.23
CA THR A 400 -5.14 -9.27 -7.79
C THR A 400 -6.51 -9.61 -8.36
N ARG A 401 -6.59 -10.07 -9.63
CA ARG A 401 -7.83 -10.60 -10.20
C ARG A 401 -8.33 -11.84 -9.50
N ARG A 402 -7.45 -12.80 -9.16
CA ARG A 402 -7.85 -13.99 -8.40
C ARG A 402 -8.49 -13.59 -7.06
N ALA A 403 -7.89 -12.62 -6.37
CA ALA A 403 -8.46 -12.07 -5.14
C ALA A 403 -9.81 -11.39 -5.39
N ALA A 404 -9.90 -10.49 -6.39
CA ALA A 404 -11.11 -9.72 -6.68
C ALA A 404 -12.29 -10.61 -7.12
N GLU A 405 -12.05 -11.58 -8.02
CA GLU A 405 -13.08 -12.46 -8.55
C GLU A 405 -13.69 -13.38 -7.50
N VAL A 406 -12.92 -13.79 -6.48
CA VAL A 406 -13.41 -14.64 -5.39
C VAL A 406 -14.05 -13.82 -4.28
N TRP A 407 -13.42 -12.71 -3.88
CA TRP A 407 -13.71 -12.06 -2.60
C TRP A 407 -14.49 -10.75 -2.70
N MET A 408 -14.58 -10.11 -3.87
CA MET A 408 -15.17 -8.76 -3.98
C MET A 408 -16.60 -8.72 -4.52
N ASP A 409 -17.20 -9.87 -4.85
CA ASP A 409 -18.55 -9.95 -5.43
C ASP A 409 -18.71 -8.97 -6.61
N ASP A 410 -19.78 -8.18 -6.66
CA ASP A 410 -20.00 -7.17 -7.71
C ASP A 410 -19.10 -5.93 -7.57
N TYR A 411 -18.41 -5.74 -6.45
CA TYR A 411 -17.51 -4.59 -6.26
C TYR A 411 -16.21 -4.70 -7.06
N LYS A 412 -15.89 -5.88 -7.61
CA LYS A 412 -14.78 -6.06 -8.55
C LYS A 412 -14.90 -5.15 -9.78
N GLN A 413 -16.11 -4.69 -10.14
CA GLN A 413 -16.31 -3.74 -11.22
C GLN A 413 -15.56 -2.41 -11.00
N TYR A 414 -15.42 -1.95 -9.75
CA TYR A 414 -14.68 -0.74 -9.41
C TYR A 414 -13.17 -0.94 -9.60
N TYR A 415 -12.66 -2.12 -9.27
CA TYR A 415 -11.29 -2.49 -9.60
C TYR A 415 -11.04 -2.46 -11.10
N TYR A 416 -11.94 -3.06 -11.87
CA TYR A 416 -11.82 -3.04 -13.32
C TYR A 416 -12.05 -1.66 -13.96
N ALA A 417 -12.72 -0.75 -13.27
CA ALA A 417 -12.81 0.64 -13.70
C ALA A 417 -11.50 1.40 -13.42
N ALA A 418 -10.85 1.14 -12.28
CA ALA A 418 -9.58 1.74 -11.90
C ALA A 418 -8.38 1.16 -12.69
N VAL A 419 -8.45 -0.12 -13.06
CA VAL A 419 -7.39 -0.83 -13.81
C VAL A 419 -7.99 -1.59 -15.00
N PRO A 420 -8.43 -0.90 -16.08
CA PRO A 420 -9.13 -1.54 -17.20
C PRO A 420 -8.34 -2.64 -17.90
N LEU A 421 -7.03 -2.49 -18.01
CA LEU A 421 -6.14 -3.47 -18.64
C LEU A 421 -6.16 -4.83 -17.94
N ALA A 422 -6.50 -4.88 -16.64
CA ALA A 422 -6.58 -6.13 -15.90
C ALA A 422 -7.63 -7.08 -16.51
N LYS A 423 -8.74 -6.58 -17.08
CA LYS A 423 -9.79 -7.41 -17.70
C LYS A 423 -9.23 -8.39 -18.74
N ASN A 424 -8.15 -8.03 -19.42
CA ASN A 424 -7.53 -8.81 -20.48
C ASN A 424 -6.52 -9.86 -19.97
N ILE A 425 -6.17 -9.84 -18.68
CA ILE A 425 -5.15 -10.73 -18.09
C ILE A 425 -5.80 -12.03 -17.60
N LYS A 426 -5.44 -13.17 -18.19
CA LYS A 426 -5.93 -14.49 -17.76
C LYS A 426 -5.50 -14.78 -16.31
N PHE A 427 -6.45 -15.17 -15.46
CA PHE A 427 -6.21 -15.41 -14.04
C PHE A 427 -6.32 -16.88 -13.60
N GLY A 428 -6.63 -17.79 -14.53
CA GLY A 428 -6.75 -19.23 -14.26
C GLY A 428 -8.06 -19.62 -13.58
N ASN A 429 -8.18 -20.90 -13.22
CA ASN A 429 -9.36 -21.43 -12.53
C ASN A 429 -9.39 -20.97 -11.06
N ILE A 430 -10.58 -20.65 -10.55
CA ILE A 430 -10.80 -20.18 -9.16
C ILE A 430 -11.85 -21.01 -8.41
N ASP A 431 -12.30 -22.14 -8.95
CA ASP A 431 -13.45 -22.90 -8.43
C ASP A 431 -13.19 -23.41 -7.02
N GLU A 432 -11.98 -23.91 -6.76
CA GLU A 432 -11.59 -24.37 -5.41
C GLU A 432 -11.67 -23.24 -4.36
N ARG A 433 -11.35 -22.00 -4.75
CA ARG A 433 -11.40 -20.84 -3.86
C ARG A 433 -12.84 -20.36 -3.64
N LEU A 434 -13.69 -20.45 -4.66
CA LEU A 434 -15.13 -20.19 -4.52
C LEU A 434 -15.81 -21.22 -3.61
N GLN A 435 -15.53 -22.51 -3.82
CA GLN A 435 -16.03 -23.59 -2.96
C GLN A 435 -15.55 -23.45 -1.50
N LEU A 436 -14.31 -23.01 -1.30
CA LEU A 436 -13.79 -22.71 0.03
C LEU A 436 -14.57 -21.56 0.70
N LYS A 437 -14.85 -20.46 -0.03
CA LYS A 437 -15.64 -19.34 0.47
C LYS A 437 -17.06 -19.78 0.89
N GLU A 438 -17.70 -20.61 0.08
CA GLU A 438 -19.01 -21.21 0.38
C GLU A 438 -18.95 -22.12 1.61
N LYS A 439 -17.98 -23.04 1.66
CA LYS A 439 -17.78 -23.98 2.77
C LYS A 439 -17.55 -23.29 4.11
N LEU A 440 -16.82 -22.17 4.10
CA LEU A 440 -16.54 -21.37 5.30
C LEU A 440 -17.69 -20.41 5.67
N GLN A 441 -18.75 -20.38 4.85
CA GLN A 441 -19.93 -19.51 5.04
C GLN A 441 -19.56 -18.04 5.23
N CYS A 442 -18.59 -17.57 4.44
CA CYS A 442 -18.06 -16.22 4.61
C CYS A 442 -19.11 -15.14 4.29
N HIS A 443 -19.03 -14.03 5.01
CA HIS A 443 -19.78 -12.82 4.67
C HIS A 443 -19.44 -12.31 3.26
N ASN A 444 -20.36 -11.55 2.68
CA ASN A 444 -20.14 -10.90 1.39
C ASN A 444 -19.25 -9.65 1.52
N PHE A 445 -18.79 -9.13 0.39
CA PHE A 445 -17.89 -7.98 0.37
C PHE A 445 -18.58 -6.69 0.80
N LYS A 446 -19.90 -6.58 0.63
CA LYS A 446 -20.67 -5.45 1.18
C LYS A 446 -20.52 -5.41 2.71
N TRP A 447 -20.68 -6.54 3.39
CA TRP A 447 -20.48 -6.62 4.84
C TRP A 447 -19.07 -6.19 5.23
N TYR A 448 -18.04 -6.60 4.47
CA TYR A 448 -16.67 -6.15 4.70
C TYR A 448 -16.54 -4.63 4.62
N LEU A 449 -17.11 -3.99 3.59
CA LEU A 449 -17.10 -2.54 3.45
C LEU A 449 -17.87 -1.85 4.59
N ASP A 450 -19.05 -2.35 4.95
CA ASP A 450 -19.87 -1.74 5.99
C ASP A 450 -19.25 -1.88 7.41
N ASN A 451 -18.61 -3.02 7.71
CA ASN A 451 -18.22 -3.38 9.08
C ASN A 451 -16.71 -3.34 9.35
N VAL A 452 -15.89 -3.48 8.31
CA VAL A 452 -14.43 -3.54 8.44
C VAL A 452 -13.78 -2.31 7.85
N TYR A 453 -14.22 -1.86 6.67
CA TYR A 453 -13.60 -0.73 5.98
C TYR A 453 -14.59 0.35 5.48
N PRO A 454 -15.40 0.94 6.37
CA PRO A 454 -16.43 1.92 5.97
C PRO A 454 -15.84 3.25 5.48
N GLN A 455 -14.54 3.48 5.71
CA GLN A 455 -13.84 4.67 5.24
C GLN A 455 -13.41 4.57 3.78
N LEU A 456 -13.47 3.38 3.16
CA LEU A 456 -13.23 3.25 1.73
C LEU A 456 -14.42 3.83 0.96
N THR A 457 -14.25 5.02 0.43
CA THR A 457 -15.27 5.65 -0.41
C THR A 457 -15.53 4.79 -1.64
N ILE A 458 -16.75 4.26 -1.75
CA ILE A 458 -17.21 3.57 -2.95
C ILE A 458 -17.48 4.65 -4.02
N PRO A 459 -16.84 4.59 -5.20
CA PRO A 459 -17.12 5.51 -6.29
C PRO A 459 -18.62 5.47 -6.56
N GLU A 460 -19.25 6.64 -6.57
CA GLU A 460 -20.66 6.71 -6.93
C GLU A 460 -20.87 5.91 -8.22
N GLN A 461 -21.91 5.06 -8.26
CA GLN A 461 -22.40 4.50 -9.51
C GLN A 461 -22.88 5.68 -10.35
N GLN A 462 -21.95 6.24 -11.10
CA GLN A 462 -22.22 7.31 -12.02
C GLN A 462 -22.75 6.64 -13.27
N THR A 463 -23.98 6.98 -13.62
CA THR A 463 -24.50 6.72 -14.96
C THR A 463 -23.53 7.37 -15.94
N LYS A 464 -22.69 6.55 -16.57
CA LYS A 464 -21.79 6.96 -17.64
C LYS A 464 -22.53 6.86 -18.95
N GLY A 465 -22.23 7.76 -19.85
CA GLY A 465 -22.99 7.89 -21.08
C GLY A 465 -22.43 8.96 -21.98
N SER A 466 -23.26 9.36 -22.93
CA SER A 466 -22.93 10.44 -23.87
C SER A 466 -24.03 11.50 -23.83
N LEU A 467 -23.65 12.78 -23.83
CA LEU A 467 -24.57 13.90 -23.98
C LEU A 467 -24.73 14.21 -25.46
N ARG A 468 -25.92 13.96 -26.01
CA ARG A 468 -26.20 14.03 -27.45
C ARG A 468 -27.10 15.19 -27.82
N GLN A 469 -26.83 15.77 -28.97
CA GLN A 469 -27.70 16.68 -29.70
C GLN A 469 -27.74 16.21 -31.17
N GLY A 470 -28.77 15.44 -31.54
CA GLY A 470 -28.84 14.78 -32.84
C GLY A 470 -27.70 13.77 -33.07
N PRO A 471 -26.97 13.82 -34.20
CA PRO A 471 -25.84 12.93 -34.47
C PRO A 471 -24.53 13.37 -33.79
N TYR A 472 -24.55 14.45 -33.01
CA TYR A 472 -23.39 15.02 -32.34
C TYR A 472 -23.43 14.77 -30.84
N CYS A 473 -22.24 14.60 -30.26
CA CYS A 473 -22.01 14.38 -28.84
C CYS A 473 -21.16 15.53 -28.29
N ILE A 474 -21.39 15.93 -27.04
CA ILE A 474 -20.42 16.78 -26.32
C ILE A 474 -19.11 16.01 -26.24
N ASP A 475 -18.05 16.66 -26.69
CA ASP A 475 -16.72 16.08 -26.84
C ASP A 475 -15.69 17.01 -26.20
N THR A 476 -14.73 16.44 -25.46
CA THR A 476 -13.63 17.23 -24.90
C THR A 476 -12.68 17.77 -25.97
N LEU A 477 -12.76 17.24 -27.20
CA LEU A 477 -11.84 17.52 -28.32
C LEU A 477 -10.37 17.21 -27.97
N GLY A 478 -10.15 16.35 -26.97
CA GLY A 478 -8.82 16.06 -26.41
C GLY A 478 -8.26 17.18 -25.52
N HIS A 479 -9.04 18.23 -25.23
CA HIS A 479 -8.62 19.28 -24.33
C HIS A 479 -8.60 18.80 -22.87
N LEU A 480 -7.67 19.37 -22.09
CA LEU A 480 -7.49 19.10 -20.66
C LEU A 480 -8.13 20.22 -19.81
N ALA A 481 -7.70 20.38 -18.56
CA ALA A 481 -8.13 21.48 -17.71
C ALA A 481 -7.94 22.84 -18.41
N ASP A 482 -8.88 23.75 -18.18
CA ASP A 482 -9.03 25.08 -18.79
C ASP A 482 -9.44 25.08 -20.27
N GLY A 483 -9.55 23.90 -20.88
CA GLY A 483 -10.03 23.73 -22.25
C GLY A 483 -11.54 23.92 -22.40
N ILE A 484 -11.95 24.44 -23.56
CA ILE A 484 -13.36 24.47 -23.97
C ILE A 484 -13.82 23.09 -24.43
N VAL A 485 -15.11 22.82 -24.32
CA VAL A 485 -15.75 21.61 -24.86
C VAL A 485 -16.52 21.95 -26.14
N GLY A 486 -16.63 20.99 -27.05
CA GLY A 486 -17.29 21.18 -28.33
C GLY A 486 -18.28 20.07 -28.66
N LEU A 487 -18.67 20.03 -29.93
CA LEU A 487 -19.45 18.94 -30.51
C LEU A 487 -18.62 18.16 -31.51
N TYR A 488 -18.72 16.83 -31.45
CA TYR A 488 -18.16 15.93 -32.46
C TYR A 488 -19.17 14.84 -32.82
N HIS A 489 -19.02 14.19 -33.98
CA HIS A 489 -19.93 13.09 -34.34
C HIS A 489 -19.89 11.98 -33.28
N CYS A 490 -21.07 11.54 -32.85
CA CYS A 490 -21.17 10.47 -31.86
C CYS A 490 -20.57 9.17 -32.42
N HIS A 491 -19.50 8.69 -31.80
CA HIS A 491 -18.79 7.48 -32.26
C HIS A 491 -19.02 6.26 -31.36
N ASN A 492 -19.78 6.40 -30.27
CA ASN A 492 -20.18 5.33 -29.33
C ASN A 492 -19.03 4.53 -28.65
N SER A 493 -17.77 4.85 -28.93
CA SER A 493 -16.60 4.17 -28.34
C SER A 493 -16.14 4.72 -26.98
N GLY A 494 -16.83 5.73 -26.42
CA GLY A 494 -16.42 6.37 -25.16
C GLY A 494 -15.33 7.40 -25.36
N GLY A 495 -14.22 7.30 -24.62
CA GLY A 495 -13.13 8.27 -24.70
C GLY A 495 -13.61 9.70 -24.40
N ASN A 496 -13.29 10.64 -25.28
CA ASN A 496 -13.64 12.07 -25.14
C ASN A 496 -15.15 12.37 -25.09
N GLN A 497 -16.00 11.39 -25.41
CA GLN A 497 -17.48 11.50 -25.36
C GLN A 497 -18.09 10.79 -24.15
N ASP A 498 -17.27 10.28 -23.23
CA ASP A 498 -17.74 9.59 -22.02
C ASP A 498 -17.94 10.60 -20.88
N TRP A 499 -19.20 10.81 -20.51
CA TRP A 499 -19.63 11.75 -19.48
C TRP A 499 -20.38 11.03 -18.37
N ALA A 500 -20.20 11.50 -17.15
CA ALA A 500 -20.92 11.07 -15.96
C ALA A 500 -21.73 12.23 -15.39
N ILE A 501 -22.97 11.96 -14.97
CA ILE A 501 -23.77 12.91 -14.20
C ILE A 501 -23.83 12.41 -12.75
N THR A 502 -23.30 13.19 -11.80
CA THR A 502 -23.29 12.84 -10.37
C THR A 502 -24.63 13.17 -9.72
N LYS A 503 -24.89 12.60 -8.53
CA LYS A 503 -26.08 12.94 -7.74
C LYS A 503 -26.08 14.40 -7.28
N SER A 504 -24.90 14.98 -7.10
CA SER A 504 -24.69 16.40 -6.78
C SER A 504 -24.90 17.34 -7.98
N GLY A 505 -25.21 16.81 -9.17
CA GLY A 505 -25.48 17.60 -10.38
C GLY A 505 -24.23 17.98 -11.18
N GLN A 506 -23.07 17.39 -10.91
CA GLN A 506 -21.88 17.64 -11.72
C GLN A 506 -21.93 16.81 -13.01
N ILE A 507 -21.57 17.43 -14.13
CA ILE A 507 -21.38 16.75 -15.42
C ILE A 507 -19.88 16.66 -15.64
N LYS A 508 -19.33 15.44 -15.59
CA LYS A 508 -17.88 15.24 -15.55
C LYS A 508 -17.36 14.22 -16.54
N HIS A 509 -16.12 14.44 -16.96
CA HIS A 509 -15.29 13.57 -17.77
C HIS A 509 -14.00 13.32 -16.98
N LEU A 510 -13.79 12.07 -16.54
CA LEU A 510 -12.71 11.72 -15.59
C LEU A 510 -12.77 12.60 -14.31
N ASP A 511 -11.72 13.38 -14.06
CA ASP A 511 -11.59 14.29 -12.91
C ASP A 511 -11.95 15.74 -13.27
N LEU A 512 -12.44 15.99 -14.48
CA LEU A 512 -12.81 17.32 -15.00
C LEU A 512 -14.33 17.47 -15.10
N CYS A 513 -14.84 18.61 -14.65
CA CYS A 513 -16.25 18.96 -14.62
C CYS A 513 -16.55 20.12 -15.58
N LEU A 514 -17.72 20.08 -16.24
CA LEU A 514 -18.26 21.22 -16.99
C LEU A 514 -18.50 22.36 -16.01
N THR A 515 -17.74 23.43 -16.17
CA THR A 515 -17.71 24.56 -15.24
C THR A 515 -18.10 25.84 -15.93
N LEU A 516 -19.09 26.52 -15.39
CA LEU A 516 -19.44 27.87 -15.77
C LEU A 516 -18.39 28.86 -15.23
N LEU A 517 -17.61 29.49 -16.12
CA LEU A 517 -16.51 30.36 -15.69
C LEU A 517 -16.99 31.69 -15.11
N ASN A 518 -18.10 32.23 -15.64
CA ASN A 518 -18.59 33.55 -15.27
C ASN A 518 -20.00 33.47 -14.66
N PHE A 519 -20.14 33.99 -13.44
CA PHE A 519 -21.39 33.99 -12.68
C PHE A 519 -22.18 35.29 -12.87
N SER A 520 -22.37 35.73 -14.11
CA SER A 520 -23.06 36.98 -14.41
C SER A 520 -24.19 36.78 -15.41
N VAL A 521 -25.43 36.99 -14.95
CA VAL A 521 -26.66 36.96 -15.78
C VAL A 521 -26.65 38.04 -16.88
N ARG A 522 -25.78 39.05 -16.75
CA ARG A 522 -25.60 40.15 -17.71
C ARG A 522 -24.38 39.96 -18.64
N SER A 523 -23.62 38.89 -18.48
CA SER A 523 -22.56 38.58 -19.44
C SER A 523 -23.18 38.25 -20.79
N ARG A 524 -22.66 38.85 -21.86
CA ARG A 524 -23.11 38.53 -23.23
C ARG A 524 -22.80 37.08 -23.63
N PHE A 525 -21.84 36.44 -22.95
CA PHE A 525 -21.43 35.07 -23.20
C PHE A 525 -21.00 34.42 -21.89
N ASN A 526 -21.53 33.23 -21.63
CA ASN A 526 -21.19 32.44 -20.46
C ASN A 526 -20.40 31.21 -20.92
N THR A 527 -19.07 31.30 -20.82
CA THR A 527 -18.19 30.23 -21.25
C THR A 527 -18.28 29.04 -20.31
N VAL A 528 -18.40 27.84 -20.90
CA VAL A 528 -18.27 26.56 -20.20
C VAL A 528 -16.91 25.97 -20.56
N ALA A 529 -16.15 25.58 -19.54
CA ALA A 529 -14.83 24.97 -19.71
C ALA A 529 -14.67 23.77 -18.78
N LEU A 530 -13.68 22.94 -19.07
CA LEU A 530 -13.23 21.86 -18.21
C LEU A 530 -12.42 22.44 -17.05
N LYS A 531 -12.83 22.18 -15.82
CA LYS A 531 -12.01 22.43 -14.62
C LYS A 531 -11.98 21.18 -13.76
N TYR A 532 -10.99 21.05 -12.87
CA TYR A 532 -11.02 19.98 -11.88
C TYR A 532 -12.31 20.02 -11.09
N CYS A 533 -12.91 18.85 -10.88
CA CYS A 533 -14.16 18.75 -10.14
C CYS A 533 -13.97 19.21 -8.69
N ASP A 534 -14.81 20.15 -8.27
CA ASP A 534 -14.90 20.66 -6.91
C ASP A 534 -16.37 20.80 -6.48
N GLU A 535 -16.63 21.14 -5.22
CA GLU A 535 -18.00 21.31 -4.74
C GLU A 535 -18.57 22.71 -5.04
N SER A 536 -17.97 23.45 -5.99
CA SER A 536 -18.41 24.80 -6.30
C SER A 536 -19.75 24.79 -7.03
N ALA A 537 -20.52 25.85 -6.79
CA ALA A 537 -21.82 26.04 -7.43
C ALA A 537 -21.72 26.22 -8.95
N ASN A 538 -20.54 26.54 -9.48
CA ASN A 538 -20.28 26.76 -10.90
C ASN A 538 -20.25 25.46 -11.71
N GLN A 539 -20.21 24.32 -11.01
CA GLN A 539 -20.16 22.98 -11.61
C GLN A 539 -21.48 22.22 -11.43
N GLN A 540 -22.52 22.85 -10.90
CA GLN A 540 -23.78 22.19 -10.59
C GLN A 540 -24.82 22.47 -11.68
N TRP A 541 -25.28 21.40 -12.31
CA TRP A 541 -26.26 21.37 -13.38
C TRP A 541 -27.40 20.41 -13.03
N HIS A 542 -28.61 20.72 -13.45
CA HIS A 542 -29.75 19.83 -13.32
C HIS A 542 -30.50 19.71 -14.64
N LYS A 543 -30.96 18.50 -14.93
CA LYS A 543 -31.78 18.21 -16.10
C LYS A 543 -33.20 18.73 -15.85
N ARG A 544 -33.78 19.42 -16.82
CA ARG A 544 -35.19 19.85 -16.84
C ARG A 544 -35.98 19.02 -17.84
N GLU A 545 -37.30 19.05 -17.70
CA GLU A 545 -38.21 18.52 -18.72
C GLU A 545 -37.94 19.17 -20.08
N GLY A 546 -38.10 18.40 -21.15
CA GLY A 546 -37.77 18.83 -22.51
C GLY A 546 -36.28 18.75 -22.89
N GLY A 547 -35.43 18.12 -22.06
CA GLY A 547 -34.03 17.86 -22.41
C GLY A 547 -33.06 19.01 -22.17
N LEU A 548 -33.50 20.08 -21.50
CA LEU A 548 -32.63 21.19 -21.13
C LEU A 548 -31.69 20.78 -19.97
N ILE A 549 -30.45 21.25 -20.02
CA ILE A 549 -29.49 21.13 -18.91
C ILE A 549 -29.24 22.52 -18.35
N GLN A 550 -29.85 22.81 -17.21
CA GLN A 550 -29.87 24.13 -16.59
C GLN A 550 -28.83 24.22 -15.45
N HIS A 551 -28.17 25.37 -15.33
CA HIS A 551 -27.29 25.66 -14.21
C HIS A 551 -28.08 25.82 -12.89
N SER A 552 -27.54 25.33 -11.77
CA SER A 552 -28.31 25.19 -10.52
C SER A 552 -28.66 26.52 -9.84
N LYS A 553 -27.83 27.56 -10.00
CA LYS A 553 -28.03 28.86 -9.34
C LYS A 553 -28.56 29.99 -10.21
N ILE A 554 -28.38 29.92 -11.53
CA ILE A 554 -28.76 31.00 -12.45
C ILE A 554 -29.49 30.42 -13.65
N ASN A 555 -30.43 31.18 -14.22
CA ASN A 555 -31.34 30.69 -15.26
C ASN A 555 -30.68 30.64 -16.65
N VAL A 556 -29.64 29.83 -16.78
CA VAL A 556 -28.94 29.56 -18.04
C VAL A 556 -28.85 28.06 -18.28
N CYS A 557 -28.85 27.67 -19.55
CA CYS A 557 -28.85 26.29 -20.03
C CYS A 557 -27.68 26.08 -20.98
N LEU A 558 -27.11 24.87 -20.99
CA LEU A 558 -26.08 24.50 -21.95
C LEU A 558 -26.58 24.71 -23.38
N ASP A 559 -25.79 25.37 -24.20
CA ASP A 559 -26.17 25.80 -25.54
C ASP A 559 -25.01 25.59 -26.53
N SER A 560 -25.33 24.99 -27.67
CA SER A 560 -24.39 24.74 -28.77
C SER A 560 -24.42 25.81 -29.87
N ARG A 561 -25.25 26.86 -29.74
CA ARG A 561 -25.42 27.86 -30.82
C ARG A 561 -24.13 28.56 -31.26
N TYR A 562 -23.18 28.72 -30.34
CA TYR A 562 -21.88 29.37 -30.60
C TYR A 562 -20.72 28.36 -30.66
N VAL A 563 -21.01 27.06 -30.83
CA VAL A 563 -20.00 25.99 -30.72
C VAL A 563 -18.80 26.18 -31.65
N LYS A 564 -19.01 26.72 -32.86
CA LYS A 564 -17.94 26.95 -33.84
C LYS A 564 -16.97 28.05 -33.43
N GLU A 565 -17.41 29.02 -32.65
CA GLU A 565 -16.61 30.20 -32.29
C GLU A 565 -16.05 30.11 -30.87
N LYS A 566 -16.79 29.49 -29.95
CA LYS A 566 -16.53 29.55 -28.50
C LYS A 566 -16.61 28.19 -27.79
N GLY A 567 -16.93 27.12 -28.50
CA GLY A 567 -17.35 25.87 -27.88
C GLY A 567 -18.74 25.98 -27.25
N ILE A 568 -19.10 25.02 -26.41
CA ILE A 568 -20.38 25.03 -25.68
C ILE A 568 -20.41 26.21 -24.70
N THR A 569 -21.52 26.95 -24.70
CA THR A 569 -21.77 28.05 -23.77
C THR A 569 -23.00 27.76 -22.89
N ALA A 570 -23.31 28.66 -21.94
CA ALA A 570 -24.50 28.58 -21.10
C ALA A 570 -25.40 29.82 -21.27
N GLU A 571 -26.38 29.73 -22.14
CA GLU A 571 -27.24 30.86 -22.52
C GLU A 571 -28.57 30.86 -21.76
N ARG A 572 -29.33 31.96 -21.80
CA ARG A 572 -30.65 32.00 -21.17
C ARG A 572 -31.51 30.83 -21.65
N CYS A 573 -32.07 30.08 -20.69
CA CYS A 573 -32.87 28.90 -21.00
C CYS A 573 -34.06 29.24 -21.91
N ASN A 574 -34.18 28.53 -23.03
CA ASN A 574 -35.26 28.64 -23.98
C ASN A 574 -35.58 27.26 -24.57
N SER A 575 -36.71 26.70 -24.19
CA SER A 575 -37.16 25.38 -24.63
C SER A 575 -37.48 25.30 -26.13
N ALA A 576 -37.63 26.42 -26.83
CA ALA A 576 -37.85 26.44 -28.28
C ALA A 576 -36.54 26.30 -29.09
N LEU A 577 -35.37 26.38 -28.45
CA LEU A 577 -34.08 26.27 -29.13
C LEU A 577 -33.59 24.81 -29.12
N GLU A 578 -33.49 24.21 -30.29
CA GLU A 578 -32.89 22.87 -30.46
C GLU A 578 -31.44 22.81 -29.98
N SER A 579 -30.72 23.94 -30.05
CA SER A 579 -29.32 24.03 -29.58
C SER A 579 -29.15 23.87 -28.07
N GLN A 580 -30.25 23.87 -27.30
CA GLN A 580 -30.26 23.64 -25.85
C GLN A 580 -30.83 22.26 -25.47
N HIS A 581 -31.20 21.42 -26.44
CA HIS A 581 -31.81 20.12 -26.18
C HIS A 581 -30.76 19.02 -26.14
N TRP A 582 -30.59 18.41 -24.97
CA TRP A 582 -29.57 17.40 -24.71
C TRP A 582 -30.21 16.09 -24.25
N ILE A 583 -29.79 14.99 -24.86
CA ILE A 583 -30.19 13.64 -24.47
C ILE A 583 -28.98 12.95 -23.86
N PHE A 584 -29.07 12.61 -22.57
CA PHE A 584 -28.09 11.74 -21.94
C PHE A 584 -28.40 10.29 -22.27
N PHE A 585 -27.54 9.64 -23.04
CA PHE A 585 -27.63 8.23 -23.37
C PHE A 585 -26.73 7.43 -22.42
N ALA A 586 -27.32 6.82 -21.40
CA ALA A 586 -26.63 5.94 -20.47
C ALA A 586 -26.12 4.68 -21.18
N LYS A 587 -24.92 4.23 -20.82
CA LYS A 587 -24.33 2.97 -21.29
C LYS A 587 -24.62 1.81 -20.36
#